data_AF-A0A0R1PUD9-F1
#
_entry.id   AF-A0A0R1PUD9-F1
#
_cell.length_a   1.000
_cell.length_b   1.000
_cell.length_c   1.000
_cell.angle_alpha   90.00
_cell.angle_beta   90.00
_cell.angle_gamma   90.00
#
_symmetry.space_group_name_H-M   'P 1'
#
loop_
_entity.id
_entity.type
_entity.pdbx_description
1 polymer ?
#
loop_
_entity_poly.entity_id
_entity_poly.type
_entity_poly.pdbx_seq_one_letter_code
_entity_poly.pdbx_strand_id
1 'polypeptide(L)' 'MEYLKKRLKFILIIIFSIAVIAFVQYELHFDKNLDIKKVGMMMTILQAAAGGYGLYGLVQFFRVK' A
#
# COMPACT_ATOMS: atom_id res chain seq x y z
N MET A 1 -5.23 26.78 4.22
CA MET A 1 -4.57 25.76 5.07
C MET A 1 -5.38 24.47 5.24
N GLU A 2 -6.72 24.49 5.23
CA GLU A 2 -7.53 23.26 5.29
C GLU A 2 -7.39 22.35 4.05
N TYR A 3 -7.30 22.94 2.86
CA TYR A 3 -7.13 22.21 1.60
C TYR A 3 -5.85 21.36 1.58
N LEU A 4 -4.72 21.97 1.97
CA LEU A 4 -3.43 21.28 2.06
C LEU A 4 -3.47 20.14 3.08
N LYS A 5 -4.10 20.37 4.24
CA LYS A 5 -4.30 19.34 5.29
C LYS A 5 -5.13 18.16 4.79
N LYS A 6 -6.19 18.39 4.00
CA LYS A 6 -6.99 17.31 3.40
C LYS A 6 -6.17 16.48 2.43
N ARG A 7 -5.36 17.11 1.58
CA ARG A 7 -4.48 16.43 0.61
C ARG A 7 -3.33 15.65 1.26
N LEU A 8 -2.76 16.18 2.35
CA LEU A 8 -1.66 15.53 3.08
C LEU A 8 -2.05 14.14 3.61
N LYS A 9 -3.30 13.97 4.06
CA LYS A 9 -3.81 12.67 4.52
C LYS A 9 -3.80 11.62 3.41
N PHE A 10 -4.13 12.00 2.18
CA PHE A 10 -4.11 11.09 1.03
C PHE A 10 -2.68 10.77 0.59
N ILE A 11 -1.77 11.75 0.64
CA ILE A 11 -0.33 11.51 0.41
C ILE A 11 0.21 10.48 1.41
N LEU A 12 -0.13 10.62 2.69
CA LEU A 12 0.26 9.64 3.72
C LEU A 12 -0.26 8.23 3.42
N ILE A 13 -1.52 8.11 2.96
CA ILE A 13 -2.10 6.81 2.55
C ILE A 13 -1.33 6.21 1.36
N ILE A 14 -0.96 7.03 0.37
CA ILE A 14 -0.20 6.58 -0.80
C ILE A 14 1.19 6.10 -0.39
N ILE A 15 1.93 6.88 0.41
CA ILE A 15 3.28 6.51 0.89
C ILE A 15 3.22 5.23 1.72
N PHE A 16 2.26 5.14 2.64
CA PHE A 16 2.07 3.95 3.47
C PHE A 16 1.76 2.71 2.61
N SER A 17 0.89 2.86 1.61
CA SER A 17 0.55 1.79 0.68
C SER A 17 1.77 1.31 -0.11
N ILE A 18 2.61 2.22 -0.61
CA ILE A 18 3.83 1.87 -1.35
C ILE A 18 4.82 1.14 -0.44
N ALA A 19 5.00 1.61 0.80
CA ALA A 19 5.89 0.97 1.77
C ALA A 19 5.48 -0.47 2.07
N VAL A 20 4.18 -0.73 2.27
CA VAL A 20 3.66 -2.09 2.50
C VAL A 20 3.87 -2.98 1.28
N ILE A 21 3.60 -2.49 0.07
CA ILE A 21 3.81 -3.26 -1.17
C ILE A 21 5.28 -3.60 -1.36
N ALA A 22 6.18 -2.64 -1.12
CA ALA A 22 7.62 -2.84 -1.23
C ALA A 22 8.13 -3.85 -0.20
N PHE A 23 7.63 -3.78 1.05
CA PHE A 23 7.95 -4.74 2.10
C PHE A 23 7.48 -6.15 1.73
N VAL A 24 6.23 -6.29 1.28
CA VAL A 24 5.69 -7.57 0.84
C VAL A 24 6.49 -8.15 -0.34
N GLN A 25 6.84 -7.33 -1.33
CA GLN A 25 7.66 -7.78 -2.45
C GLN A 25 9.05 -8.22 -2.00
N TYR A 26 9.66 -7.49 -1.06
CA TYR A 26 10.97 -7.83 -0.52
C TYR A 26 10.95 -9.19 0.17
N GLU A 27 10.00 -9.40 1.08
CA GLU A 27 9.81 -10.68 1.79
C GLU A 27 9.57 -11.84 0.81
N LEU A 28 8.71 -11.65 -0.20
CA LEU A 28 8.40 -12.68 -1.19
C LEU A 28 9.55 -13.03 -2.14
N HIS A 29 10.43 -12.07 -2.47
CA HIS A 29 11.54 -12.29 -3.42
C HIS A 29 12.86 -12.69 -2.76
N PHE A 30 13.16 -12.18 -1.56
CA PHE A 30 14.47 -12.35 -0.93
C PHE A 30 14.49 -13.42 0.16
N ASP A 31 13.35 -13.79 0.74
CA ASP A 31 13.31 -14.84 1.76
C ASP A 31 12.99 -16.21 1.15
N LYS A 32 14.00 -17.08 1.09
CA LYS A 32 13.89 -18.45 0.55
C LYS A 32 13.35 -19.47 1.56
N ASN A 33 13.19 -19.09 2.84
CA ASN A 33 12.71 -19.97 3.91
C ASN A 33 11.22 -19.75 4.25
N LEU A 34 10.55 -18.90 3.49
CA LEU A 34 9.17 -18.52 3.75
C LEU A 34 8.22 -19.66 3.32
N ASP A 35 7.37 -20.14 4.22
CA ASP A 35 6.35 -21.16 3.91
C ASP A 35 5.28 -20.54 2.99
N ILE A 36 5.53 -20.65 1.69
CA ILE A 36 4.82 -19.97 0.59
C ILE A 36 3.32 -20.25 0.63
N LYS A 37 2.91 -21.42 1.14
CA LYS A 37 1.49 -21.83 1.11
C LYS A 37 0.59 -21.00 2.00
N LYS A 38 1.06 -20.56 3.17
CA LYS A 38 0.25 -19.74 4.11
C LYS A 38 0.68 -18.30 4.12
N VAL A 39 1.98 -18.05 4.29
CA VAL A 39 2.49 -16.68 4.43
C VAL A 39 2.50 -15.99 3.07
N GLY A 40 2.80 -16.70 1.98
CA GLY A 40 2.71 -16.15 0.62
C GLY A 40 1.30 -15.74 0.23
N MET A 41 0.28 -16.52 0.61
CA MET A 41 -1.12 -16.16 0.35
C MET A 41 -1.56 -14.92 1.15
N MET A 42 -1.21 -14.84 2.43
CA MET A 42 -1.51 -13.65 3.25
C MET A 42 -0.78 -12.40 2.74
N MET A 43 0.50 -12.52 2.38
CA MET A 43 1.29 -11.45 1.79
C MET A 43 0.67 -10.96 0.47
N THR A 44 0.21 -11.87 -0.39
CA THR A 44 -0.43 -11.51 -1.67
C THR A 44 -1.76 -10.76 -1.45
N ILE A 45 -2.58 -11.20 -0.48
CA ILE A 45 -3.81 -10.51 -0.10
C ILE A 45 -3.49 -9.12 0.47
N LEU A 46 -2.46 -9.02 1.31
CA LEU A 46 -2.00 -7.76 1.88
C LEU A 46 -1.53 -6.80 0.79
N GLN A 47 -0.79 -7.29 -0.21
CA GLN A 47 -0.35 -6.51 -1.36
C GLN A 47 -1.53 -5.99 -2.19
N ALA A 48 -2.53 -6.83 -2.47
CA ALA A 48 -3.73 -6.45 -3.21
C ALA A 48 -4.58 -5.42 -2.44
N ALA A 49 -4.76 -5.63 -1.13
CA ALA A 49 -5.47 -4.70 -0.26
C ALA A 49 -4.76 -3.34 -0.19
N ALA A 50 -3.44 -3.35 0.04
CA ALA A 50 -2.62 -2.14 0.03
C ALA A 50 -2.72 -1.42 -1.32
N GLY A 51 -2.57 -2.14 -2.44
CA GLY A 51 -2.74 -1.57 -3.79
C GLY A 51 -4.08 -0.88 -4.00
N GLY A 52 -5.18 -1.49 -3.52
CA GLY A 52 -6.51 -0.87 -3.54
C GLY A 52 -6.59 0.42 -2.73
N TYR A 53 -6.02 0.45 -1.52
CA TYR A 53 -5.96 1.66 -0.70
C TYR A 53 -5.06 2.76 -1.31
N GLY A 54 -3.95 2.38 -1.93
CA GLY A 54 -3.08 3.30 -2.67
C GLY A 54 -3.79 3.96 -3.85
N LEU A 55 -4.52 3.18 -4.65
CA LEU A 55 -5.34 3.69 -5.75
C LEU A 55 -6.47 4.60 -5.25
N TYR A 56 -7.15 4.22 -4.16
CA TYR A 56 -8.16 5.07 -3.53
C TYR A 56 -7.57 6.41 -3.07
N GLY A 57 -6.40 6.39 -2.43
CA GLY A 57 -5.66 7.59 -2.02
C GLY A 57 -5.32 8.49 -3.21
N LEU A 58 -4.85 7.90 -4.33
CA LEU A 58 -4.56 8.63 -5.57
C LEU A 58 -5.82 9.30 -6.16
N VAL A 59 -6.91 8.56 -6.33
CA VAL A 59 -8.15 9.10 -6.90
C VAL A 59 -8.69 10.25 -6.04
N GLN A 60 -8.72 10.07 -4.72
CA GLN A 60 -9.19 11.12 -3.80
C GLN A 60 -8.26 12.33 -3.77
N PHE A 61 -6.95 12.14 -3.90
CA PHE A 61 -6.00 13.24 -3.98
C PHE A 61 -6.30 14.19 -5.16
N PHE A 62 -6.61 13.64 -6.35
CA PHE A 62 -7.00 14.43 -7.51
C PHE A 62 -8.44 14.95 -7.46
N ARG A 63 -9.34 14.27 -6.74
CA ARG A 63 -10.75 14.66 -6.60
C ARG A 63 -10.96 15.84 -5.64
N VAL A 64 -10.09 16.01 -4.64
CA VAL A 64 -10.19 17.10 -3.66
C VAL A 64 -9.91 18.44 -4.35
N LYS A 65 -10.98 19.22 -4.57
CA LYS A 65 -10.97 20.62 -5.02
C LYS A 65 -10.83 21.60 -3.87
#